data_AF-A0A969K4P2-F1
#
_entry.id   AF-A0A969K4P2-F1
#
_cell.length_a   1.000
_cell.length_b   1.000
_cell.length_c   1.000
_cell.angle_alpha   90.00
_cell.angle_beta   90.00
_cell.angle_gamma   90.00
#
_symmetry.space_group_name_H-M   'P 1'
#
loop_
_entity.id
_entity.type
_entity.pdbx_description
1 polymer ?
#
loop_
_entity_poly.entity_id
_entity_poly.type
_entity_poly.pdbx_seq_one_letter_code
_entity_poly.pdbx_strand_id
1 'polypeptide(L)'
;MGKPAKVPFSNADLNANRDRTWADTAETIAVIGCGAGVALSLIFKQAAFAIVPPIFAISFNIINRTHRIQSARTHAVAAVRQADHLRTDLNNLTTALHALPIGDRVLEIEDYLYRVNAALVQMQQRQETIATAAEEDREKIKEAFSIVRQGVYNLNDYTNATFEEIRGELAQLRQTVTDLPHALPRGITEMPANAMIRQPPGSVMSAAATPMTIDLTPVQYNIDRLDERVDLLEQQYQGTVQPQIQRLAYTMRQMRNNSPQKWIEQIDHRLEQVLPYQYQVSQNDRTDLLFKAIREATDRLIIVTPWLPNKPQLPRFLAVLAEALEQNLFVSIGWGDRLDIGKGANCSRPIVLKDGGWRYQPEHDPEGLYGALPELLRLRKRYKRLHLKLIGTREKLIVCDRSWALLGGQHFLCDIGGHGANDPGLFTTDKKIVAEISQRFNTAKVSTRRPMLRAENV
;
A
#
# COMPACT_ATOMS: atom_id res chain seq x y z
N MET A 1 -55.40 16.89 -6.16
CA MET A 1 -54.75 15.65 -5.70
C MET A 1 -54.46 14.77 -6.92
N GLY A 2 -53.27 14.93 -7.53
CA GLY A 2 -52.84 14.11 -8.66
C GLY A 2 -51.96 12.97 -8.17
N LYS A 3 -52.30 11.72 -8.51
CA LYS A 3 -51.45 10.55 -8.26
C LYS A 3 -50.15 10.69 -9.07
N PRO A 4 -48.96 10.54 -8.47
CA PRO A 4 -47.72 10.56 -9.25
C PRO A 4 -47.62 9.32 -10.12
N ALA A 5 -47.29 9.53 -11.39
CA ALA A 5 -47.06 8.50 -12.38
C ALA A 5 -45.85 7.63 -11.99
N LYS A 6 -46.04 6.30 -12.05
CA LYS A 6 -44.98 5.31 -11.86
C LYS A 6 -43.98 5.42 -13.00
N VAL A 7 -42.75 5.81 -12.68
CA VAL A 7 -41.61 5.77 -13.61
C VAL A 7 -41.27 4.30 -13.91
N PRO A 8 -41.16 3.90 -15.18
CA PRO A 8 -40.78 2.53 -15.53
C PRO A 8 -39.30 2.31 -15.19
N PHE A 9 -39.03 1.29 -14.35
CA PHE A 9 -37.67 0.84 -14.09
C PHE A 9 -37.04 0.31 -15.38
N SER A 10 -35.88 0.86 -15.75
CA SER A 10 -35.11 0.45 -16.92
C SER A 10 -34.48 -0.91 -16.68
N ASN A 11 -34.62 -1.84 -17.63
CA ASN A 11 -33.99 -3.17 -17.61
C ASN A 11 -32.45 -3.13 -17.55
N ALA A 12 -31.82 -1.96 -17.77
CA ALA A 12 -30.37 -1.78 -17.68
C ALA A 12 -29.83 -1.92 -16.24
N ASP A 13 -30.59 -1.49 -15.23
CA ASP A 13 -30.15 -1.52 -13.83
C ASP A 13 -30.19 -2.93 -13.23
N LEU A 14 -31.06 -3.80 -13.75
CA LEU A 14 -31.15 -5.20 -13.31
C LEU A 14 -29.97 -6.05 -13.79
N ASN A 15 -29.42 -5.77 -14.98
CA ASN A 15 -28.27 -6.49 -15.51
C ASN A 15 -26.95 -6.05 -14.83
N ALA A 16 -26.79 -4.75 -14.55
CA ALA A 16 -25.60 -4.24 -13.86
C ALA A 16 -25.45 -4.78 -12.41
N ASN A 17 -26.58 -5.05 -11.74
CA ASN A 17 -26.57 -5.60 -10.38
C ASN A 17 -26.30 -7.12 -10.35
N ARG A 18 -26.65 -7.83 -11.43
CA ARG A 18 -26.43 -9.28 -11.59
C ARG A 18 -24.97 -9.63 -11.88
N ASP A 19 -24.27 -8.78 -12.63
CA ASP A 19 -22.84 -8.98 -12.93
C ASP A 19 -21.93 -8.71 -11.72
N ARG A 20 -22.31 -7.75 -10.86
CA ARG A 20 -21.62 -7.49 -9.58
C ARG A 20 -21.77 -8.65 -8.59
N THR A 21 -22.98 -9.18 -8.45
CA THR A 21 -23.25 -10.29 -7.52
C THR A 21 -22.53 -11.57 -7.94
N TRP A 22 -22.38 -11.85 -9.24
CA TRP A 22 -21.64 -13.04 -9.68
C TRP A 22 -20.13 -12.95 -9.35
N ALA A 23 -19.53 -11.77 -9.53
CA ALA A 23 -18.10 -11.58 -9.24
C ALA A 23 -17.79 -11.72 -7.74
N ASP A 24 -18.62 -11.13 -6.88
CA ASP A 24 -18.45 -11.20 -5.41
C ASP A 24 -18.74 -12.62 -4.88
N THR A 25 -19.72 -13.31 -5.48
CA THR A 25 -20.02 -14.70 -5.15
C THR A 25 -18.89 -15.63 -5.59
N ALA A 26 -18.30 -15.40 -6.77
CA ALA A 26 -17.15 -16.16 -7.27
C ALA A 26 -15.88 -15.93 -6.43
N GLU A 27 -15.65 -14.71 -5.95
CA GLU A 27 -14.54 -14.37 -5.04
C GLU A 27 -14.70 -15.09 -3.69
N THR A 28 -15.91 -15.08 -3.14
CA THR A 28 -16.24 -15.80 -1.89
C THR A 28 -16.06 -17.32 -2.06
N ILE A 29 -16.53 -17.88 -3.18
CA ILE A 29 -16.35 -19.30 -3.50
C ILE A 29 -14.87 -19.65 -3.68
N ALA A 30 -14.06 -18.78 -4.29
CA ALA A 30 -12.63 -19.01 -4.48
C ALA A 30 -11.85 -19.00 -3.14
N VAL A 31 -12.19 -18.10 -2.22
CA VAL A 31 -11.59 -18.05 -0.88
C VAL A 31 -12.00 -19.26 -0.04
N ILE A 32 -13.28 -19.64 -0.07
CA ILE A 32 -13.79 -20.85 0.59
C ILE A 32 -13.15 -22.12 -0.01
N GLY A 33 -12.98 -22.16 -1.34
CA GLY A 33 -12.29 -23.23 -2.05
C GLY A 33 -10.80 -23.33 -1.69
N CYS A 34 -10.12 -22.20 -1.43
CA CYS A 34 -8.75 -22.21 -0.92
C CYS A 34 -8.66 -22.79 0.50
N GLY A 35 -9.60 -22.42 1.39
CA GLY A 35 -9.67 -23.00 2.73
C GLY A 35 -9.97 -24.50 2.71
N ALA A 36 -10.94 -24.92 1.89
CA ALA A 36 -11.31 -26.33 1.74
C ALA A 36 -10.20 -27.17 1.07
N GLY A 37 -9.49 -26.61 0.09
CA GLY A 37 -8.38 -27.29 -0.58
C GLY A 37 -7.17 -27.50 0.33
N VAL A 38 -6.86 -26.53 1.20
CA VAL A 38 -5.83 -26.70 2.25
C VAL A 38 -6.25 -27.78 3.24
N ALA A 39 -7.50 -27.77 3.70
CA ALA A 39 -8.04 -28.82 4.59
C ALA A 39 -8.03 -30.22 3.95
N LEU A 40 -8.42 -30.32 2.66
CA LEU A 40 -8.39 -31.59 1.92
C LEU A 40 -6.95 -32.07 1.67
N SER A 41 -6.00 -31.16 1.47
CA SER A 41 -4.59 -31.52 1.31
C SER A 41 -3.99 -32.13 2.58
N LEU A 42 -4.42 -31.65 3.76
CA LEU A 42 -4.05 -32.23 5.06
C LEU A 42 -4.63 -33.64 5.26
N ILE A 43 -5.84 -33.89 4.73
CA ILE A 43 -6.51 -35.20 4.85
C ILE A 43 -5.97 -36.23 3.84
N PHE A 44 -5.65 -35.80 2.62
CA PHE A 44 -5.28 -36.70 1.51
C PHE A 44 -3.77 -36.78 1.21
N LYS A 45 -2.91 -36.03 1.92
CA LYS A 45 -1.43 -36.03 1.80
C LYS A 45 -0.87 -35.84 0.37
N GLN A 46 -1.66 -35.29 -0.56
CA GLN A 46 -1.21 -35.01 -1.92
C GLN A 46 -0.97 -33.50 -2.09
N ALA A 47 0.30 -33.12 -2.20
CA ALA A 47 0.75 -31.72 -2.32
C ALA A 47 0.12 -30.96 -3.52
N ALA A 48 -0.32 -31.69 -4.56
CA ALA A 48 -1.04 -31.12 -5.69
C ALA A 48 -2.33 -30.39 -5.27
N PHE A 49 -3.04 -30.85 -4.23
CA PHE A 49 -4.26 -30.21 -3.75
C PHE A 49 -4.03 -28.95 -2.91
N ALA A 50 -2.83 -28.75 -2.37
CA ALA A 50 -2.47 -27.53 -1.64
C ALA A 50 -2.08 -26.37 -2.56
N ILE A 51 -1.51 -26.68 -3.74
CA ILE A 51 -0.91 -25.69 -4.65
C ILE A 51 -1.93 -25.17 -5.68
N VAL A 52 -2.89 -26.00 -6.10
CA VAL A 52 -3.86 -25.64 -7.14
C VAL A 52 -4.81 -24.50 -6.72
N PRO A 53 -5.40 -24.48 -5.51
CA PRO A 53 -6.34 -23.42 -5.13
C PRO A 53 -5.71 -22.01 -5.06
N PRO A 54 -4.51 -21.80 -4.48
CA PRO A 54 -3.83 -20.51 -4.51
C PRO A 54 -3.50 -20.02 -5.93
N ILE A 55 -3.01 -20.92 -6.81
CA ILE A 55 -2.72 -20.57 -8.21
C ILE A 55 -4.01 -20.20 -8.94
N PHE A 56 -5.10 -20.92 -8.69
CA PHE A 56 -6.41 -20.62 -9.26
C PHE A 56 -6.95 -19.28 -8.75
N ALA A 57 -6.84 -18.99 -7.45
CA ALA A 57 -7.26 -17.71 -6.87
C ALA A 57 -6.46 -16.52 -7.44
N ILE A 58 -5.14 -16.66 -7.59
CA ILE A 58 -4.29 -15.63 -8.20
C ILE A 58 -4.67 -15.43 -9.67
N SER A 59 -4.86 -16.51 -10.42
CA SER A 59 -5.24 -16.46 -11.84
C SER A 59 -6.61 -15.83 -12.03
N PHE A 60 -7.58 -16.18 -11.18
CA PHE A 60 -8.93 -15.64 -11.21
C PHE A 60 -8.94 -14.14 -10.87
N ASN A 61 -8.15 -13.71 -9.87
CA ASN A 61 -8.02 -12.31 -9.50
C ASN A 61 -7.36 -11.46 -10.62
N ILE A 62 -6.37 -12.03 -11.32
CA ILE A 62 -5.77 -11.40 -12.51
C ILE A 62 -6.78 -11.27 -13.66
N ILE A 63 -7.57 -12.31 -13.93
CA ILE A 63 -8.61 -12.28 -14.98
C ILE A 63 -9.70 -11.26 -14.63
N ASN A 64 -10.19 -11.24 -13.39
CA ASN A 64 -11.18 -10.26 -12.93
C ASN A 64 -10.64 -8.83 -12.99
N ARG A 65 -9.37 -8.62 -12.62
CA ARG A 65 -8.71 -7.31 -12.74
C ARG A 65 -8.57 -6.87 -14.18
N THR A 66 -8.27 -7.79 -15.11
CA THR A 66 -8.15 -7.50 -16.54
C THR A 66 -9.51 -7.09 -17.12
N HIS A 67 -10.59 -7.76 -16.72
CA HIS A 67 -11.95 -7.41 -17.09
C HIS A 67 -12.39 -6.07 -16.48
N ARG A 68 -12.03 -5.77 -15.23
CA ARG A 68 -12.30 -4.47 -14.57
C ARG A 68 -11.50 -3.31 -15.19
N ILE A 69 -10.27 -3.55 -15.61
CA ILE A 69 -9.46 -2.54 -16.33
C ILE A 69 -10.03 -2.29 -17.73
N GLN A 70 -10.51 -3.33 -18.41
CA GLN A 70 -11.21 -3.18 -19.68
C GLN A 70 -12.53 -2.43 -19.52
N SER A 71 -13.33 -2.72 -18.48
CA SER A 71 -14.55 -1.95 -18.21
C SER A 71 -14.25 -0.50 -17.85
N ALA A 72 -13.24 -0.25 -17.02
CA ALA A 72 -12.76 1.12 -16.73
C ALA A 72 -12.29 1.86 -17.99
N ARG A 73 -11.61 1.19 -18.93
CA ARG A 73 -11.26 1.77 -20.23
C ARG A 73 -12.49 2.08 -21.08
N THR A 74 -13.49 1.20 -21.12
CA THR A 74 -14.74 1.49 -21.84
C THR A 74 -15.51 2.65 -21.22
N HIS A 75 -15.48 2.80 -19.89
CA HIS A 75 -16.08 3.93 -19.19
C HIS A 75 -15.29 5.23 -19.39
N ALA A 76 -13.95 5.17 -19.45
CA ALA A 76 -13.13 6.32 -19.79
C ALA A 76 -13.39 6.80 -21.23
N VAL A 77 -13.54 5.88 -22.19
CA VAL A 77 -13.91 6.21 -23.57
C VAL A 77 -15.32 6.80 -23.64
N ALA A 78 -16.28 6.28 -22.86
CA ALA A 78 -17.63 6.86 -22.77
C ALA A 78 -17.61 8.27 -22.16
N ALA A 79 -16.78 8.51 -21.14
CA ALA A 79 -16.61 9.83 -20.53
C ALA A 79 -15.97 10.84 -21.50
N VAL A 80 -14.99 10.41 -22.31
CA VAL A 80 -14.39 11.23 -23.37
C VAL A 80 -15.44 11.59 -24.43
N ARG A 81 -16.25 10.62 -24.88
CA ARG A 81 -17.36 10.90 -25.81
C ARG A 81 -18.41 11.86 -25.23
N GLN A 82 -18.67 11.77 -23.92
CA GLN A 82 -19.58 12.68 -23.22
C GLN A 82 -19.00 14.11 -23.15
N ALA A 83 -17.68 14.25 -22.98
CA ALA A 83 -17.00 15.53 -23.06
C ALA A 83 -17.01 16.12 -24.49
N ASP A 84 -16.87 15.29 -25.52
CA ASP A 84 -16.98 15.73 -26.93
C ASP A 84 -18.41 16.18 -27.26
N HIS A 85 -19.43 15.51 -26.72
CA HIS A 85 -20.82 15.96 -26.83
C HIS A 85 -21.04 17.33 -26.17
N LEU A 86 -20.58 17.52 -24.93
CA LEU A 86 -20.66 18.82 -24.24
C LEU A 86 -19.95 19.93 -25.01
N ARG A 87 -18.81 19.62 -25.64
CA ARG A 87 -18.07 20.57 -26.47
C ARG A 87 -18.82 20.96 -27.74
N THR A 88 -19.50 19.99 -28.35
CA THR A 88 -20.36 20.21 -29.52
C THR A 88 -21.57 21.05 -29.15
N ASP A 89 -22.21 20.77 -28.01
CA ASP A 89 -23.35 21.53 -27.50
C ASP A 89 -22.96 22.98 -27.17
N LEU A 90 -21.78 23.20 -26.58
CA LEU A 90 -21.25 24.55 -26.34
C LEU A 90 -21.01 25.33 -27.64
N ASN A 91 -20.49 24.67 -28.68
CA ASN A 91 -20.28 25.30 -29.98
C ASN A 91 -21.63 25.64 -30.67
N ASN A 92 -22.60 24.73 -30.60
CA ASN A 92 -23.94 24.96 -31.12
C ASN A 92 -24.65 26.09 -30.38
N LEU A 93 -24.49 26.15 -29.06
CA LEU A 93 -25.05 27.21 -28.21
C LEU A 93 -24.41 28.56 -28.48
N THR A 94 -23.10 28.60 -28.69
CA THR A 94 -22.39 29.83 -29.09
C THR A 94 -22.92 30.36 -30.43
N THR A 95 -23.19 29.45 -31.36
CA THR A 95 -23.77 29.76 -32.67
C THR A 95 -25.22 30.24 -32.56
N ALA A 96 -26.04 29.59 -31.71
CA ALA A 96 -27.43 29.98 -31.46
C ALA A 96 -27.55 31.31 -30.70
N LEU A 97 -26.66 31.56 -29.74
CA LEU A 97 -26.58 32.83 -28.99
C LEU A 97 -26.24 34.02 -29.89
N HIS A 98 -25.60 33.81 -31.03
CA HIS A 98 -25.36 34.87 -32.01
C HIS A 98 -26.61 35.18 -32.86
N ALA A 99 -27.59 34.29 -32.92
CA ALA A 99 -28.77 34.42 -33.78
C ALA A 99 -30.03 34.99 -33.09
N LEU A 100 -30.15 34.91 -31.75
CA LEU A 100 -31.40 35.27 -31.03
C LEU A 100 -31.42 36.72 -30.49
N PRO A 101 -32.59 37.37 -30.29
CA PRO A 101 -32.68 38.67 -29.62
C PRO A 101 -32.33 38.59 -28.12
N ILE A 102 -31.76 39.66 -27.56
CA ILE A 102 -31.10 39.71 -26.23
C ILE A 102 -32.00 39.27 -25.05
N GLY A 103 -33.33 39.42 -25.16
CA GLY A 103 -34.28 39.06 -24.10
C GLY A 103 -34.42 37.55 -23.85
N ASP A 104 -34.43 36.74 -24.89
CA ASP A 104 -34.58 35.27 -24.78
C ASP A 104 -33.26 34.58 -24.39
N ARG A 105 -32.12 35.26 -24.60
CA ARG A 105 -30.78 34.74 -24.28
C ARG A 105 -30.58 34.48 -22.80
N VAL A 106 -31.21 35.24 -21.91
CA VAL A 106 -30.92 35.15 -20.47
C VAL A 106 -31.53 33.89 -19.85
N LEU A 107 -32.75 33.52 -20.26
CA LEU A 107 -33.46 32.34 -19.74
C LEU A 107 -32.83 31.03 -20.24
N GLU A 108 -32.39 30.97 -21.50
CA GLU A 108 -31.69 29.79 -22.03
C GLU A 108 -30.28 29.61 -21.43
N ILE A 109 -29.56 30.71 -21.17
CA ILE A 109 -28.26 30.66 -20.49
C ILE A 109 -28.42 30.12 -19.07
N GLU A 110 -29.48 30.48 -18.35
CA GLU A 110 -29.72 30.02 -16.98
C GLU A 110 -30.03 28.51 -16.91
N ASP A 111 -30.88 27.99 -17.81
CA ASP A 111 -31.15 26.54 -17.91
C ASP A 111 -29.90 25.74 -18.29
N TYR A 112 -29.07 26.29 -19.20
CA TYR A 112 -27.81 25.66 -19.58
C TYR A 112 -26.77 25.65 -18.46
N LEU A 113 -26.65 26.75 -17.71
CA LEU A 113 -25.75 26.81 -16.56
C LEU A 113 -26.15 25.80 -15.49
N TYR A 114 -27.46 25.58 -15.29
CA TYR A 114 -27.95 24.54 -14.40
C TYR A 114 -27.56 23.13 -14.86
N ARG A 115 -27.71 22.81 -16.16
CA ARG A 115 -27.35 21.51 -16.74
C ARG A 115 -25.85 21.23 -16.71
N VAL A 116 -25.03 22.23 -17.00
CA VAL A 116 -23.56 22.12 -16.93
C VAL A 116 -23.11 21.92 -15.49
N ASN A 117 -23.68 22.66 -14.53
CA ASN A 117 -23.36 22.50 -13.11
C ASN A 117 -23.75 21.10 -12.60
N ALA A 118 -24.92 20.59 -12.98
CA ALA A 118 -25.34 19.24 -12.63
C ALA A 118 -24.42 18.15 -13.20
N ALA A 119 -23.99 18.28 -14.46
CA ALA A 119 -23.05 17.36 -15.10
C ALA A 119 -21.66 17.38 -14.44
N LEU A 120 -21.21 18.55 -13.99
CA LEU A 120 -19.90 18.74 -13.35
C LEU A 120 -19.87 18.12 -11.94
N VAL A 121 -20.94 18.30 -11.16
CA VAL A 121 -21.14 17.63 -9.86
C VAL A 121 -21.14 16.11 -10.04
N GLN A 122 -21.84 15.60 -11.06
CA GLN A 122 -21.89 14.16 -11.34
C GLN A 122 -20.53 13.60 -11.74
N MET A 123 -19.71 14.37 -12.49
CA MET A 123 -18.35 13.97 -12.86
C MET A 123 -17.41 13.93 -11.65
N GLN A 124 -17.51 14.92 -10.77
CA GLN A 124 -16.70 15.01 -9.55
C GLN A 124 -17.00 13.85 -8.59
N GLN A 125 -18.28 13.51 -8.42
CA GLN A 125 -18.71 12.39 -7.59
C GLN A 125 -18.23 11.03 -8.14
N ARG A 126 -18.17 10.88 -9.48
CA ARG A 126 -17.60 9.70 -10.14
C ARG A 126 -16.07 9.60 -9.96
N GLN A 127 -15.34 10.71 -10.00
CA GLN A 127 -13.89 10.70 -9.75
C GLN A 127 -13.55 10.30 -8.31
N GLU A 128 -14.31 10.78 -7.33
CA GLU A 128 -14.13 10.42 -5.92
C GLU A 128 -14.39 8.93 -5.68
N THR A 129 -15.40 8.36 -6.35
CA THR A 129 -15.71 6.92 -6.28
C THR A 129 -14.60 6.04 -6.91
N ILE A 130 -13.93 6.52 -7.96
CA ILE A 130 -12.82 5.81 -8.60
C ILE A 130 -11.56 5.88 -7.74
N ALA A 131 -11.29 7.03 -7.11
CA ALA A 131 -10.14 7.22 -6.23
C ALA A 131 -10.24 6.35 -4.96
N THR A 132 -11.41 6.29 -4.32
CA THR A 132 -11.63 5.44 -3.15
C THR A 132 -11.56 3.95 -3.50
N ALA A 133 -12.12 3.53 -4.64
CA ALA A 133 -12.01 2.15 -5.13
C ALA A 133 -10.55 1.75 -5.43
N ALA A 134 -9.74 2.66 -5.99
CA ALA A 134 -8.33 2.38 -6.28
C ALA A 134 -7.47 2.26 -5.01
N GLU A 135 -7.82 2.99 -3.94
CA GLU A 135 -7.13 2.93 -2.66
C GLU A 135 -7.51 1.67 -1.87
N GLU A 136 -8.79 1.27 -1.91
CA GLU A 136 -9.26 -0.01 -1.39
C GLU A 136 -8.58 -1.20 -2.11
N ASP A 137 -8.47 -1.15 -3.45
CA ASP A 137 -7.77 -2.16 -4.23
C ASP A 137 -6.28 -2.23 -3.90
N ARG A 138 -5.63 -1.09 -3.59
CA ARG A 138 -4.21 -1.06 -3.19
C ARG A 138 -3.98 -1.76 -1.86
N GLU A 139 -4.85 -1.56 -0.88
CA GLU A 139 -4.76 -2.26 0.41
C GLU A 139 -5.05 -3.75 0.27
N LYS A 140 -6.08 -4.15 -0.51
CA LYS A 140 -6.36 -5.56 -0.83
C LYS A 140 -5.19 -6.25 -1.53
N ILE A 141 -4.46 -5.55 -2.41
CA ILE A 141 -3.26 -6.10 -3.06
C ILE A 141 -2.12 -6.29 -2.07
N LYS A 142 -1.91 -5.37 -1.14
CA LYS A 142 -0.90 -5.52 -0.08
C LYS A 142 -1.21 -6.70 0.83
N GLU A 143 -2.49 -6.86 1.19
CA GLU A 143 -2.99 -7.97 1.99
C GLU A 143 -2.84 -9.31 1.25
N ALA A 144 -3.23 -9.38 -0.02
CA ALA A 144 -3.01 -10.57 -0.83
C ALA A 144 -1.52 -10.93 -0.94
N PHE A 145 -0.63 -9.94 -1.07
CA PHE A 145 0.82 -10.16 -1.10
C PHE A 145 1.38 -10.64 0.24
N SER A 146 0.85 -10.16 1.37
CA SER A 146 1.28 -10.61 2.69
C SER A 146 0.83 -12.05 2.97
N ILE A 147 -0.39 -12.40 2.57
CA ILE A 147 -0.94 -13.77 2.67
C ILE A 147 -0.11 -14.75 1.83
N VAL A 148 0.18 -14.42 0.56
CA VAL A 148 1.01 -15.27 -0.32
C VAL A 148 2.41 -15.44 0.26
N ARG A 149 3.02 -14.37 0.77
CA ARG A 149 4.33 -14.43 1.40
C ARG A 149 4.33 -15.35 2.63
N GLN A 150 3.34 -15.20 3.51
CA GLN A 150 3.19 -16.06 4.69
C GLN A 150 2.95 -17.51 4.28
N GLY A 151 2.13 -17.76 3.26
CA GLY A 151 1.87 -19.09 2.73
C GLY A 151 3.11 -19.78 2.19
N VAL A 152 3.99 -19.06 1.49
CA VAL A 152 5.26 -19.61 0.97
C VAL A 152 6.22 -19.98 2.12
N TYR A 153 6.31 -19.16 3.18
CA TYR A 153 7.12 -19.50 4.35
C TYR A 153 6.55 -20.70 5.11
N ASN A 154 5.25 -20.68 5.40
CA ASN A 154 4.59 -21.77 6.11
C ASN A 154 4.68 -23.09 5.34
N LEU A 155 4.56 -23.07 4.01
CA LEU A 155 4.70 -24.26 3.18
C LEU A 155 6.11 -24.82 3.26
N ASN A 156 7.14 -23.96 3.14
CA ASN A 156 8.53 -24.37 3.26
C ASN A 156 8.83 -24.98 4.64
N ASP A 157 8.39 -24.32 5.71
CA ASP A 157 8.61 -24.77 7.08
C ASP A 157 7.87 -26.07 7.38
N TYR A 158 6.62 -26.20 6.92
CA TYR A 158 5.83 -27.42 7.05
C TYR A 158 6.46 -28.58 6.28
N THR A 159 6.87 -28.38 5.03
CA THR A 159 7.53 -29.44 4.25
C THR A 159 8.80 -29.92 4.92
N ASN A 160 9.63 -29.00 5.43
CA ASN A 160 10.86 -29.37 6.11
C ASN A 160 10.58 -30.11 7.42
N ALA A 161 9.60 -29.66 8.21
CA ALA A 161 9.21 -30.32 9.45
C ALA A 161 8.68 -31.75 9.22
N THR A 162 7.81 -31.95 8.22
CA THR A 162 7.26 -33.27 7.89
C THR A 162 8.33 -34.24 7.39
N PHE A 163 9.32 -33.77 6.62
CA PHE A 163 10.44 -34.63 6.20
C PHE A 163 11.31 -35.06 7.39
N GLU A 164 11.60 -34.14 8.31
CA GLU A 164 12.37 -34.47 9.52
C GLU A 164 11.60 -35.42 10.46
N GLU A 165 10.27 -35.28 10.57
CA GLU A 165 9.42 -36.20 11.31
C GLU A 165 9.43 -37.62 10.71
N ILE A 166 9.25 -37.74 9.40
CA ILE A 166 9.29 -39.04 8.69
C ILE A 166 10.66 -39.72 8.86
N ARG A 167 11.76 -38.95 8.78
CA ARG A 167 13.11 -39.47 9.05
C ARG A 167 13.27 -39.96 10.47
N GLY A 168 12.73 -39.22 11.43
CA GLY A 168 12.73 -39.61 12.84
C GLY A 168 11.99 -40.92 13.09
N GLU A 169 10.79 -41.08 12.53
CA GLU A 169 9.98 -42.30 12.65
C GLU A 169 10.68 -43.51 12.01
N LEU A 170 11.27 -43.35 10.83
CA LEU A 170 12.02 -44.42 10.16
C LEU A 170 13.27 -44.83 10.95
N ALA A 171 14.00 -43.87 11.50
CA ALA A 171 15.15 -44.16 12.37
C ALA A 171 14.75 -44.96 13.62
N GLN A 172 13.63 -44.58 14.26
CA GLN A 172 13.09 -45.31 15.41
C GLN A 172 12.61 -46.72 15.06
N LEU A 173 11.94 -46.88 13.91
CA LEU A 173 11.48 -48.19 13.44
C LEU A 173 12.68 -49.11 13.18
N ARG A 174 13.72 -48.58 12.53
CA ARG A 174 14.97 -49.31 12.25
C ARG A 174 15.67 -49.74 13.53
N GLN A 175 15.75 -48.85 14.51
CA GLN A 175 16.32 -49.16 15.83
C GLN A 175 15.53 -50.28 16.51
N THR A 176 14.19 -50.19 16.51
CA THR A 176 13.30 -51.19 17.12
C THR A 176 13.45 -52.57 16.47
N VAL A 177 13.56 -52.62 15.14
CA VAL A 177 13.76 -53.87 14.39
C VAL A 177 15.15 -54.46 14.65
N THR A 178 16.18 -53.60 14.79
CA THR A 178 17.55 -54.02 15.09
C THR A 178 17.70 -54.55 16.52
N ASP A 179 16.94 -54.00 17.47
CA ASP A 179 16.99 -54.39 18.89
C ASP A 179 16.12 -55.63 19.21
N LEU A 180 15.14 -55.96 18.36
CA LEU A 180 14.23 -57.10 18.53
C LEU A 180 14.93 -58.46 18.73
N PRO A 181 15.97 -58.84 17.95
CA PRO A 181 16.70 -60.09 18.11
C PRO A 181 17.42 -60.20 19.45
N HIS A 182 17.78 -59.07 20.08
CA HIS A 182 18.45 -59.03 21.37
C HIS A 182 17.49 -59.04 22.56
N ALA A 183 16.21 -58.66 22.35
CA ALA A 183 15.18 -58.67 23.39
C ALA A 183 14.52 -60.05 23.59
N LEU A 184 14.39 -60.84 22.51
CA LEU A 184 13.72 -62.15 22.52
C LEU A 184 14.37 -63.24 23.41
N PRO A 185 15.71 -63.32 23.57
CA PRO A 185 16.32 -64.37 24.38
C PRO A 185 16.11 -64.22 25.89
N ARG A 186 15.73 -63.04 26.39
CA ARG A 186 15.58 -62.80 27.84
C ARG A 186 14.18 -63.13 28.38
N GLY A 187 13.14 -63.01 27.56
CA GLY A 187 11.76 -63.27 27.99
C GLY A 187 11.41 -64.76 28.19
N ILE A 188 12.16 -65.68 27.57
CA ILE A 188 11.89 -67.12 27.65
C ILE A 188 12.59 -67.77 28.85
N THR A 189 13.69 -67.20 29.34
CA THR A 189 14.45 -67.73 30.48
C THR A 189 13.95 -67.24 31.84
N GLU A 190 13.10 -66.23 31.88
CA GLU A 190 12.57 -65.62 33.12
C GLU A 190 11.07 -65.87 33.34
N MET A 191 10.50 -66.96 32.81
CA MET A 191 9.19 -67.42 33.26
C MET A 191 9.34 -67.98 34.68
N PRO A 192 8.75 -67.35 35.73
CA PRO A 192 8.92 -67.79 37.10
C PRO A 192 8.32 -69.19 37.27
N ALA A 193 9.13 -70.11 37.79
CA ALA A 193 8.84 -71.52 38.03
C ALA A 193 7.77 -71.78 39.12
N ASN A 194 6.67 -71.02 39.12
CA ASN A 194 5.70 -70.99 40.23
C ASN A 194 4.24 -71.20 39.80
N ALA A 195 4.01 -72.03 38.77
CA ALA A 195 2.70 -72.60 38.48
C ALA A 195 2.76 -74.13 38.64
N MET A 196 2.78 -74.55 39.91
CA MET A 196 2.73 -75.95 40.34
C MET A 196 1.28 -76.46 40.25
N ILE A 197 0.96 -77.27 39.24
CA ILE A 197 -0.29 -78.07 39.17
C ILE A 197 0.07 -79.55 38.94
N ARG A 198 -0.59 -80.41 39.72
CA ARG A 198 -0.37 -81.84 39.97
C ARG A 198 -0.81 -82.78 38.81
N GLN A 199 -0.05 -83.88 38.67
CA GLN A 199 -0.37 -85.25 38.13
C GLN A 199 -0.58 -85.48 36.61
N PRO A 200 -0.50 -86.73 36.08
CA PRO A 200 0.12 -87.99 36.55
C PRO A 200 1.19 -88.57 35.55
N PRO A 201 1.86 -89.72 35.83
CA PRO A 201 3.03 -90.17 35.10
C PRO A 201 2.65 -91.08 33.92
N GLY A 202 3.21 -90.81 32.74
CA GLY A 202 3.12 -91.73 31.61
C GLY A 202 3.66 -91.12 30.32
N SER A 203 4.78 -91.68 29.84
CA SER A 203 5.32 -91.57 28.48
C SER A 203 6.13 -90.31 28.18
N VAL A 204 7.44 -90.42 28.43
CA VAL A 204 8.48 -89.51 27.97
C VAL A 204 8.75 -89.78 26.49
N MET A 205 8.23 -88.94 25.58
CA MET A 205 8.81 -88.76 24.25
C MET A 205 9.61 -87.47 24.26
N SER A 206 10.92 -87.62 24.10
CA SER A 206 11.88 -86.53 23.95
C SER A 206 11.64 -85.84 22.60
N ALA A 207 10.83 -84.79 22.59
CA ALA A 207 10.72 -83.87 21.47
C ALA A 207 11.82 -82.81 21.64
N ALA A 208 12.91 -82.96 20.89
CA ALA A 208 13.93 -81.93 20.77
C ALA A 208 13.27 -80.62 20.33
N ALA A 209 13.29 -79.61 21.20
CA ALA A 209 12.81 -78.28 20.89
C ALA A 209 13.75 -77.66 19.85
N THR A 210 13.42 -77.84 18.58
CA THR A 210 14.03 -77.09 17.48
C THR A 210 13.76 -75.60 17.74
N PRO A 211 14.81 -74.76 17.85
CA PRO A 211 14.62 -73.32 18.02
C PRO A 211 13.86 -72.79 16.81
N MET A 212 12.65 -72.28 17.06
CA MET A 212 11.81 -71.64 16.06
C MET A 212 12.53 -70.35 15.63
N THR A 213 13.23 -70.42 14.50
CA THR A 213 13.89 -69.28 13.90
C THR A 213 12.81 -68.46 13.22
N ILE A 214 12.41 -67.37 13.84
CA ILE A 214 11.48 -66.41 13.23
C ILE A 214 12.25 -65.70 12.12
N ASP A 215 11.87 -65.98 10.88
CA ASP A 215 12.46 -65.34 9.71
C ASP A 215 11.96 -63.89 9.59
N LEU A 216 12.81 -62.94 10.00
CA LEU A 216 12.53 -61.49 9.93
C LEU A 216 12.91 -60.87 8.57
N THR A 217 13.45 -61.66 7.63
CA THR A 217 13.84 -61.15 6.31
C THR A 217 12.72 -60.44 5.53
N PRO A 218 11.43 -60.81 5.61
CA PRO A 218 10.37 -60.11 4.90
C PRO A 218 10.12 -58.69 5.44
N VAL A 219 10.33 -58.50 6.74
CA VAL A 219 10.17 -57.19 7.40
C VAL A 219 11.34 -56.29 7.06
N GLN A 220 12.56 -56.81 7.09
CA GLN A 220 13.76 -56.07 6.70
C GLN A 220 13.67 -55.61 5.24
N TYR A 221 13.23 -56.48 4.32
CA TYR A 221 13.03 -56.14 2.92
C TYR A 221 12.00 -55.01 2.72
N ASN A 222 10.92 -54.98 3.50
CA ASN A 222 9.92 -53.92 3.43
C ASN A 222 10.46 -52.58 3.94
N ILE A 223 11.32 -52.59 4.96
CA ILE A 223 11.99 -51.39 5.48
C ILE A 223 12.96 -50.83 4.43
N ASP A 224 13.80 -51.68 3.85
CA ASP A 224 14.77 -51.28 2.83
C ASP A 224 14.07 -50.68 1.60
N ARG A 225 12.92 -51.25 1.19
CA ARG A 225 12.10 -50.74 0.10
C ARG A 225 11.38 -49.41 0.44
N LEU A 226 11.10 -49.16 1.72
CA LEU A 226 10.53 -47.89 2.18
C LEU A 226 11.60 -46.79 2.17
N ASP A 227 12.82 -47.10 2.61
CA ASP A 227 13.96 -46.18 2.53
C ASP A 227 14.22 -45.77 1.07
N GLU A 228 14.25 -46.74 0.15
CA GLU A 228 14.44 -46.45 -1.28
C GLU A 228 13.35 -45.52 -1.85
N ARG A 229 12.10 -45.67 -1.38
CA ARG A 229 10.99 -44.79 -1.78
C ARG A 229 11.09 -43.39 -1.19
N VAL A 230 11.56 -43.27 0.05
CA VAL A 230 11.79 -41.97 0.70
C VAL A 230 12.93 -41.24 0.00
N ASP A 231 14.01 -41.94 -0.35
CA ASP A 231 15.14 -41.38 -1.10
C ASP A 231 14.71 -40.90 -2.50
N LEU A 232 13.86 -41.67 -3.20
CA LEU A 232 13.29 -41.28 -4.49
C LEU A 232 12.38 -40.05 -4.38
N LEU A 233 11.53 -39.98 -3.35
CA LEU A 233 10.68 -38.82 -3.08
C LEU A 233 11.49 -37.59 -2.73
N GLU A 234 12.56 -37.74 -1.96
CA GLU A 234 13.47 -36.65 -1.61
C GLU A 234 14.23 -36.17 -2.85
N GLN A 235 14.76 -37.07 -3.67
CA GLN A 235 15.38 -36.70 -4.95
C GLN A 235 14.40 -35.99 -5.88
N GLN A 236 13.14 -36.44 -5.96
CA GLN A 236 12.12 -35.80 -6.78
C GLN A 236 11.78 -34.40 -6.25
N TYR A 237 11.70 -34.24 -4.92
CA TYR A 237 11.46 -32.95 -4.27
C TYR A 237 12.61 -31.97 -4.51
N GLN A 238 13.86 -32.40 -4.29
CA GLN A 238 15.05 -31.60 -4.54
C GLN A 238 15.23 -31.27 -6.02
N GLY A 239 14.88 -32.19 -6.92
CA GLY A 239 15.03 -32.02 -8.37
C GLY A 239 13.95 -31.16 -9.03
N THR A 240 12.72 -31.17 -8.50
CA THR A 240 11.56 -30.54 -9.18
C THR A 240 11.02 -29.34 -8.43
N VAL A 241 10.85 -29.45 -7.11
CA VAL A 241 10.12 -28.47 -6.31
C VAL A 241 11.05 -27.36 -5.83
N GLN A 242 12.24 -27.73 -5.32
CA GLN A 242 13.21 -26.77 -4.81
C GLN A 242 13.69 -25.73 -5.86
N PRO A 243 13.97 -26.10 -7.12
CA PRO A 243 14.36 -25.13 -8.15
C PRO A 243 13.22 -24.17 -8.51
N GLN A 244 11.96 -24.61 -8.43
CA GLN A 244 10.80 -23.75 -8.68
C GLN A 244 10.60 -22.73 -7.56
N ILE A 245 10.75 -23.14 -6.30
CA ILE A 245 10.71 -22.24 -5.15
C ILE A 245 11.87 -21.23 -5.23
N GLN A 246 13.08 -21.66 -5.58
CA GLN A 246 14.22 -20.77 -5.78
C GLN A 246 14.01 -19.80 -6.93
N ARG A 247 13.43 -20.24 -8.06
CA ARG A 247 13.12 -19.39 -9.20
C ARG A 247 12.03 -18.37 -8.86
N LEU A 248 11.01 -18.75 -8.09
CA LEU A 248 9.98 -17.84 -7.59
C LEU A 248 10.56 -16.81 -6.64
N ALA A 249 11.39 -17.24 -5.68
CA ALA A 249 12.09 -16.35 -4.74
C ALA A 249 13.06 -15.40 -5.46
N TYR A 250 13.76 -15.88 -6.49
CA TYR A 250 14.60 -15.05 -7.36
C TYR A 250 13.79 -14.04 -8.16
N THR A 251 12.65 -14.44 -8.72
CA THR A 251 11.76 -13.54 -9.48
C THR A 251 11.14 -12.49 -8.56
N MET A 252 10.75 -12.85 -7.33
CA MET A 252 10.31 -11.90 -6.32
C MET A 252 11.44 -10.97 -5.87
N ARG A 253 12.67 -11.46 -5.72
CA ARG A 253 13.85 -10.61 -5.49
C ARG A 253 14.14 -9.71 -6.68
N GLN A 254 13.99 -10.17 -7.91
CA GLN A 254 14.14 -9.34 -9.10
C GLN A 254 13.02 -8.30 -9.24
N MET A 255 11.77 -8.59 -8.86
CA MET A 255 10.71 -7.59 -8.82
C MET A 255 10.92 -6.57 -7.69
N ARG A 256 11.56 -6.98 -6.59
CA ARG A 256 12.00 -6.08 -5.51
C ARG A 256 13.23 -5.24 -5.90
N ASN A 257 14.15 -5.82 -6.68
CA ASN A 257 15.45 -5.21 -7.06
C ASN A 257 15.41 -4.47 -8.41
N ASN A 258 14.45 -4.76 -9.28
CA ASN A 258 13.99 -3.84 -10.33
C ASN A 258 13.19 -2.74 -9.61
N SER A 259 13.97 -1.92 -8.93
CA SER A 259 13.58 -0.97 -7.91
C SER A 259 12.45 -0.05 -8.38
N PRO A 260 11.60 0.45 -7.46
CA PRO A 260 10.80 1.66 -7.67
C PRO A 260 11.58 2.76 -8.41
N GLN A 261 12.90 2.85 -8.22
CA GLN A 261 13.80 3.76 -8.93
C GLN A 261 13.83 3.52 -10.46
N LYS A 262 13.95 2.27 -10.93
CA LYS A 262 13.91 1.97 -12.39
C LYS A 262 12.56 2.31 -13.01
N TRP A 263 11.48 2.05 -12.28
CA TRP A 263 10.14 2.41 -12.74
C TRP A 263 9.95 3.94 -12.80
N ILE A 264 10.51 4.65 -11.80
CA ILE A 264 10.55 6.11 -11.78
C ILE A 264 11.39 6.67 -12.93
N GLU A 265 12.59 6.14 -13.16
CA GLU A 265 13.44 6.54 -14.30
C GLU A 265 12.71 6.35 -15.64
N GLN A 266 11.94 5.26 -15.78
CA GLN A 266 11.11 5.03 -16.98
C GLN A 266 9.94 6.01 -17.10
N ILE A 267 9.35 6.43 -15.99
CA ILE A 267 8.30 7.47 -15.98
C ILE A 267 8.91 8.81 -16.37
N ASP A 268 10.02 9.20 -15.74
CA ASP A 268 10.72 10.44 -16.04
C ASP A 268 11.08 10.49 -17.53
N HIS A 269 11.66 9.42 -18.07
CA HIS A 269 11.99 9.35 -19.50
C HIS A 269 10.76 9.46 -20.42
N ARG A 270 9.63 8.86 -20.05
CA ARG A 270 8.38 8.97 -20.84
C ARG A 270 7.74 10.35 -20.75
N LEU A 271 7.81 11.00 -19.59
CA LEU A 271 7.30 12.35 -19.41
C LEU A 271 8.14 13.35 -20.22
N GLU A 272 9.47 13.20 -20.21
CA GLU A 272 10.40 14.02 -21.02
C GLU A 272 10.16 13.88 -22.54
N GLN A 273 9.79 12.68 -23.01
CA GLN A 273 9.53 12.47 -24.44
C GLN A 273 8.22 13.09 -24.92
N VAL A 274 7.24 13.26 -24.04
CA VAL A 274 5.87 13.65 -24.42
C VAL A 274 5.60 15.13 -24.12
N LEU A 275 6.29 15.72 -23.15
CA LEU A 275 5.98 17.07 -22.66
C LEU A 275 7.17 18.02 -22.88
N PRO A 276 6.93 19.29 -23.24
CA PRO A 276 7.98 20.30 -23.38
C PRO A 276 8.52 20.80 -22.02
N TYR A 277 8.27 20.06 -20.94
CA TYR A 277 8.61 20.43 -19.57
C TYR A 277 9.48 19.35 -18.94
N GLN A 278 10.37 19.77 -18.05
CA GLN A 278 11.22 18.85 -17.30
C GLN A 278 10.44 18.37 -16.10
N TYR A 279 10.35 17.04 -15.96
CA TYR A 279 9.84 16.39 -14.76
C TYR A 279 10.95 15.49 -14.21
N GLN A 280 11.18 15.56 -12.91
CA GLN A 280 12.12 14.66 -12.25
C GLN A 280 11.51 14.22 -10.93
N VAL A 281 11.33 12.92 -10.75
CA VAL A 281 10.92 12.38 -9.46
C VAL A 281 12.15 12.18 -8.58
N SER A 282 12.12 12.70 -7.36
CA SER A 282 13.22 12.59 -6.39
C SER A 282 12.79 11.82 -5.15
N GLN A 283 13.54 10.78 -4.78
CA GLN A 283 13.28 10.01 -3.54
C GLN A 283 14.19 10.38 -2.38
N ASN A 284 15.23 11.18 -2.64
CA ASN A 284 16.26 11.52 -1.65
C ASN A 284 16.01 12.91 -1.04
N ASP A 285 16.76 13.25 0.00
CA ASP A 285 16.83 14.61 0.54
C ASP A 285 17.21 15.61 -0.57
N ARG A 286 16.33 16.61 -0.78
CA ARG A 286 16.44 17.70 -1.75
C ARG A 286 16.77 19.03 -1.10
N THR A 287 17.49 19.00 0.02
CA THR A 287 18.07 20.21 0.64
C THR A 287 18.90 21.02 -0.37
N ASP A 288 19.55 20.38 -1.33
CA ASP A 288 20.24 21.03 -2.45
C ASP A 288 19.31 21.90 -3.30
N LEU A 289 18.11 21.40 -3.65
CA LEU A 289 17.10 22.15 -4.39
C LEU A 289 16.55 23.34 -3.60
N LEU A 290 16.43 23.23 -2.28
CA LEU A 290 16.05 24.36 -1.44
C LEU A 290 17.08 25.48 -1.49
N PHE A 291 18.38 25.17 -1.34
CA PHE A 291 19.44 26.16 -1.49
C PHE A 291 19.57 26.67 -2.94
N LYS A 292 19.29 25.83 -3.94
CA LYS A 292 19.22 26.23 -5.34
C LYS A 292 18.10 27.27 -5.54
N ALA A 293 16.91 27.03 -4.99
CA ALA A 293 15.78 27.95 -5.08
C ALA A 293 16.10 29.33 -4.50
N ILE A 294 16.77 29.40 -3.35
CA ILE A 294 17.12 30.69 -2.73
C ILE A 294 18.13 31.47 -3.59
N ARG A 295 19.06 30.78 -4.26
CA ARG A 295 20.07 31.42 -5.12
C ARG A 295 19.56 31.80 -6.50
N GLU A 296 18.63 31.04 -7.06
CA GLU A 296 18.09 31.26 -8.40
C GLU A 296 16.88 32.18 -8.43
N ALA A 297 16.13 32.28 -7.33
CA ALA A 297 14.94 33.11 -7.29
C ALA A 297 15.32 34.60 -7.42
N THR A 298 14.63 35.29 -8.31
CA THR A 298 14.88 36.68 -8.68
C THR A 298 13.79 37.62 -8.19
N ASP A 299 12.54 37.14 -8.10
CA ASP A 299 11.39 37.94 -7.71
C ASP A 299 10.77 37.41 -6.42
N ARG A 300 10.41 36.12 -6.42
CA ARG A 300 9.62 35.49 -5.38
C ARG A 300 9.97 34.01 -5.16
N LEU A 301 10.26 33.69 -3.90
CA LEU A 301 10.41 32.33 -3.41
C LEU A 301 9.23 31.97 -2.48
N ILE A 302 8.60 30.83 -2.71
CA ILE A 302 7.59 30.26 -1.83
C ILE A 302 8.11 28.93 -1.28
N ILE A 303 8.07 28.78 0.05
CA ILE A 303 8.39 27.52 0.74
C ILE A 303 7.17 27.13 1.56
N VAL A 304 6.71 25.90 1.43
CA VAL A 304 5.64 25.33 2.27
C VAL A 304 6.21 24.11 2.96
N THR A 305 6.11 24.06 4.28
CA THR A 305 6.64 22.95 5.07
C THR A 305 5.81 22.75 6.33
N PRO A 306 5.42 21.53 6.71
CA PRO A 306 4.63 21.30 7.93
C PRO A 306 5.38 21.78 9.18
N TRP A 307 6.68 21.56 9.21
CA TRP A 307 7.54 21.83 10.37
C TRP A 307 8.69 22.77 10.00
N LEU A 308 9.39 23.22 11.02
CA LEU A 308 10.54 24.13 10.97
C LEU A 308 11.56 23.72 12.05
N PRO A 309 12.19 22.54 11.96
CA PRO A 309 13.03 21.99 13.01
C PRO A 309 14.37 22.72 13.13
N ASN A 310 14.95 22.72 14.32
CA ASN A 310 16.31 23.25 14.54
C ASN A 310 17.37 22.21 14.16
N LYS A 311 17.71 22.15 12.87
CA LYS A 311 18.71 21.22 12.33
C LYS A 311 20.10 21.88 12.16
N PRO A 312 21.19 21.11 12.07
CA PRO A 312 22.55 21.64 11.86
C PRO A 312 22.70 22.56 10.63
N GLN A 313 21.87 22.39 9.61
CA GLN A 313 21.86 23.21 8.40
C GLN A 313 21.13 24.56 8.58
N LEU A 314 20.39 24.76 9.68
CA LEU A 314 19.59 25.95 9.91
C LEU A 314 20.43 27.25 9.91
N PRO A 315 21.59 27.36 10.58
CA PRO A 315 22.39 28.59 10.54
C PRO A 315 22.81 28.96 9.11
N ARG A 316 23.21 27.97 8.30
CA ARG A 316 23.56 28.17 6.89
C ARG A 316 22.34 28.63 6.08
N PHE A 317 21.19 28.01 6.30
CA PHE A 317 19.94 28.41 5.64
C PHE A 317 19.55 29.85 5.98
N LEU A 318 19.61 30.23 7.25
CA LEU A 318 19.27 31.60 7.69
C LEU A 318 20.22 32.63 7.10
N ALA A 319 21.52 32.32 6.99
CA ALA A 319 22.50 33.21 6.36
C ALA A 319 22.19 33.43 4.87
N VAL A 320 21.98 32.35 4.11
CA VAL A 320 21.66 32.42 2.67
C VAL A 320 20.31 33.11 2.43
N LEU A 321 19.33 32.86 3.30
CA LEU A 321 18.03 33.53 3.25
C LEU A 321 18.15 35.03 3.53
N ALA A 322 18.97 35.43 4.51
CA ALA A 322 19.20 36.83 4.83
C ALA A 322 19.87 37.58 3.66
N GLU A 323 20.88 36.98 3.02
CA GLU A 323 21.54 37.52 1.84
C GLU A 323 20.53 37.73 0.68
N ALA A 324 19.69 36.74 0.41
CA ALA A 324 18.67 36.86 -0.63
C ALA A 324 17.64 37.96 -0.31
N LEU A 325 17.24 38.11 0.96
CA LEU A 325 16.34 39.19 1.39
C LEU A 325 16.98 40.58 1.25
N GLU A 326 18.30 40.70 1.46
CA GLU A 326 19.07 41.94 1.21
C GLU A 326 19.14 42.27 -0.28
N GLN A 327 19.22 41.25 -1.14
CA GLN A 327 19.17 41.37 -2.60
C GLN A 327 17.77 41.60 -3.15
N ASN A 328 16.84 42.08 -2.32
CA ASN A 328 15.49 42.36 -2.78
C ASN A 328 14.76 41.13 -3.34
N LEU A 329 14.84 39.97 -2.68
CA LEU A 329 13.95 38.83 -2.93
C LEU A 329 12.69 38.87 -2.04
N PHE A 330 11.50 38.52 -2.56
CA PHE A 330 10.32 38.26 -1.72
C PHE A 330 10.29 36.79 -1.30
N VAL A 331 10.28 36.51 0.00
CA VAL A 331 10.23 35.13 0.50
C VAL A 331 8.96 34.91 1.31
N SER A 332 8.17 33.91 0.94
CA SER A 332 6.96 33.51 1.65
C SER A 332 7.10 32.08 2.17
N ILE A 333 7.04 31.90 3.49
CA ILE A 333 7.10 30.59 4.15
C ILE A 333 5.73 30.27 4.74
N GLY A 334 5.04 29.28 4.14
CA GLY A 334 3.84 28.65 4.68
C GLY A 334 4.23 27.50 5.61
N TRP A 335 3.67 27.45 6.81
CA TRP A 335 4.07 26.43 7.77
C TRP A 335 2.98 25.97 8.73
N GLY A 336 3.30 24.94 9.51
CA GLY A 336 2.49 24.36 10.58
C GLY A 336 1.72 23.13 10.12
N ASP A 337 1.81 22.03 10.88
CA ASP A 337 0.90 20.88 10.76
C ASP A 337 -0.42 21.18 11.49
N ARG A 338 -1.54 20.79 10.89
CA ARG A 338 -2.88 20.97 11.49
C ARG A 338 -3.03 20.28 12.85
N LEU A 339 -2.33 19.17 13.08
CA LEU A 339 -2.36 18.45 14.35
C LEU A 339 -1.69 19.23 15.48
N ASP A 340 -0.73 20.09 15.14
CA ASP A 340 0.11 20.85 16.08
C ASP A 340 -0.47 22.23 16.43
N ILE A 341 -1.59 22.60 15.79
CA ILE A 341 -2.22 23.92 15.92
C ILE A 341 -3.52 23.79 16.73
N GLY A 342 -3.60 24.45 17.89
CA GLY A 342 -4.72 24.31 18.84
C GLY A 342 -5.43 25.60 19.25
N LYS A 343 -6.55 25.44 19.95
CA LYS A 343 -7.31 26.52 20.60
C LYS A 343 -7.34 26.33 22.12
N GLY A 344 -6.84 27.30 22.88
CA GLY A 344 -7.06 27.37 24.33
C GLY A 344 -5.80 27.53 25.17
N ALA A 345 -5.98 27.87 26.44
CA ALA A 345 -4.90 28.04 27.42
C ALA A 345 -4.31 26.70 27.91
N ASN A 346 -5.04 25.58 27.71
CA ASN A 346 -4.67 24.24 28.19
C ASN A 346 -4.35 23.27 27.03
N CYS A 347 -3.96 23.77 25.86
CA CYS A 347 -3.54 22.90 24.77
C CYS A 347 -2.10 22.44 25.01
N SER A 348 -1.87 21.13 24.99
CA SER A 348 -0.53 20.53 24.86
C SER A 348 0.08 20.70 23.46
N ARG A 349 -0.43 21.67 22.68
CA ARG A 349 -0.02 21.88 21.29
C ARG A 349 1.03 22.97 21.23
N PRO A 350 2.07 22.81 20.39
CA PRO A 350 3.16 23.78 20.31
C PRO A 350 2.70 25.13 19.74
N ILE A 351 1.64 25.15 18.91
CA ILE A 351 1.12 26.38 18.31
C ILE A 351 -0.30 26.67 18.81
N VAL A 352 -0.47 27.78 19.54
CA VAL A 352 -1.76 28.21 20.07
C VAL A 352 -2.29 29.41 19.28
N LEU A 353 -3.51 29.29 18.75
CA LEU A 353 -4.20 30.39 18.09
C LEU A 353 -4.75 31.40 19.11
N LYS A 354 -4.50 32.68 18.88
CA LYS A 354 -4.98 33.81 19.70
C LYS A 354 -5.76 34.81 18.86
N ASP A 355 -6.50 35.68 19.52
CA ASP A 355 -7.10 36.83 18.85
C ASP A 355 -5.99 37.70 18.25
N GLY A 356 -6.00 37.86 16.93
CA GLY A 356 -4.96 38.60 16.21
C GLY A 356 -3.71 37.80 15.82
N GLY A 357 -3.65 36.48 16.05
CA GLY A 357 -2.51 35.69 15.54
C GLY A 357 -2.33 34.31 16.18
N TRP A 358 -1.06 33.94 16.38
CA TRP A 358 -0.64 32.67 16.95
C TRP A 358 0.53 32.89 17.92
N ARG A 359 0.73 31.96 18.85
CA ARG A 359 1.87 31.93 19.78
C ARG A 359 2.51 30.55 19.73
N TYR A 360 3.83 30.53 19.62
CA TYR A 360 4.64 29.33 19.79
C TYR A 360 4.96 29.10 21.27
N GLN A 361 4.81 27.86 21.74
CA GLN A 361 5.06 27.39 23.10
C GLN A 361 6.14 26.31 23.06
N PRO A 362 7.43 26.67 23.22
CA PRO A 362 8.54 25.72 23.16
C PRO A 362 8.41 24.57 24.17
N GLU A 363 7.73 24.81 25.28
CA GLU A 363 7.49 23.82 26.35
C GLU A 363 6.59 22.66 25.89
N HIS A 364 5.81 22.88 24.83
CA HIS A 364 4.94 21.89 24.20
C HIS A 364 5.50 21.37 22.86
N ASP A 365 6.77 21.65 22.56
CA ASP A 365 7.49 21.16 21.39
C ASP A 365 8.75 20.36 21.80
N PRO A 366 8.59 19.23 22.51
CA PRO A 366 9.73 18.46 23.03
C PRO A 366 10.62 17.91 21.90
N GLU A 367 10.07 17.66 20.73
CA GLU A 367 10.79 17.20 19.54
C GLU A 367 11.48 18.34 18.77
N GLY A 368 11.20 19.59 19.13
CA GLY A 368 11.77 20.77 18.49
C GLY A 368 11.35 20.92 17.02
N LEU A 369 10.13 20.47 16.66
CA LEU A 369 9.58 20.53 15.31
C LEU A 369 9.47 21.96 14.79
N TYR A 370 9.36 22.95 15.67
CA TYR A 370 9.27 24.38 15.37
C TYR A 370 10.47 25.16 15.92
N GLY A 371 11.58 24.48 16.21
CA GLY A 371 12.77 25.08 16.79
C GLY A 371 13.41 26.21 15.97
N ALA A 372 13.20 26.28 14.65
CA ALA A 372 13.69 27.36 13.78
C ALA A 372 12.81 28.63 13.80
N LEU A 373 11.60 28.54 14.35
CA LEU A 373 10.61 29.61 14.31
C LEU A 373 11.05 30.89 15.04
N PRO A 374 11.72 30.85 16.21
CA PRO A 374 12.24 32.05 16.87
C PRO A 374 13.22 32.85 15.99
N GLU A 375 14.14 32.18 15.30
CA GLU A 375 15.10 32.83 14.42
C GLU A 375 14.43 33.41 13.16
N LEU A 376 13.49 32.67 12.56
CA LEU A 376 12.71 33.17 11.42
C LEU A 376 11.86 34.39 11.79
N LEU A 377 11.32 34.44 13.01
CA LEU A 377 10.60 35.61 13.52
C LEU A 377 11.51 36.81 13.71
N ARG A 378 12.75 36.62 14.20
CA ARG A 378 13.75 37.70 14.27
C ARG A 378 14.10 38.21 12.88
N LEU A 379 14.31 37.31 11.93
CA LEU A 379 14.60 37.67 10.54
C LEU A 379 13.43 38.44 9.91
N ARG A 380 12.18 38.01 10.14
CA ARG A 380 10.97 38.71 9.68
C ARG A 380 10.85 40.12 10.24
N LYS A 381 11.26 40.36 11.49
CA LYS A 381 11.26 41.71 12.07
C LYS A 381 12.23 42.64 11.33
N ARG A 382 13.37 42.11 10.85
CA ARG A 382 14.38 42.88 10.10
C ARG A 382 13.99 43.08 8.64
N TYR A 383 13.40 42.08 7.99
CA TYR A 383 13.07 42.12 6.56
C TYR A 383 11.57 41.99 6.33
N LYS A 384 10.91 43.10 5.98
CA LYS A 384 9.47 43.14 5.66
C LYS A 384 9.06 42.23 4.50
N ARG A 385 10.02 41.85 3.66
CA ARG A 385 9.87 40.97 2.49
C ARG A 385 9.78 39.48 2.85
N LEU A 386 10.08 39.11 4.09
CA LEU A 386 9.89 37.77 4.62
C LEU A 386 8.50 37.63 5.22
N HIS A 387 7.65 36.84 4.58
CA HIS A 387 6.30 36.56 5.03
C HIS A 387 6.23 35.17 5.65
N LEU A 388 5.84 35.08 6.92
CA LEU A 388 5.55 33.80 7.57
C LEU A 388 4.03 33.64 7.71
N LYS A 389 3.50 32.56 7.14
CA LYS A 389 2.07 32.26 7.06
C LYS A 389 1.78 30.92 7.74
N LEU A 390 1.03 30.93 8.84
CA LEU A 390 0.56 29.70 9.48
C LEU A 390 -0.60 29.13 8.67
N ILE A 391 -0.38 28.01 7.97
CA ILE A 391 -1.36 27.41 7.06
C ILE A 391 -2.03 26.20 7.73
N GLY A 392 -1.29 25.33 8.42
CA GLY A 392 -1.84 24.07 8.92
C GLY A 392 -1.92 23.00 7.84
N THR A 393 -0.83 22.76 7.10
CA THR A 393 -0.73 21.84 5.98
C THR A 393 0.40 20.81 6.20
N ARG A 394 0.24 19.64 5.60
CA ARG A 394 1.29 18.60 5.49
C ARG A 394 2.07 18.65 4.19
N GLU A 395 1.67 19.55 3.29
CA GLU A 395 2.32 19.73 2.00
C GLU A 395 3.75 20.25 2.18
N LYS A 396 4.63 19.76 1.32
CA LYS A 396 6.03 20.17 1.23
C LYS A 396 6.20 20.74 -0.17
N LEU A 397 6.41 22.04 -0.30
CA LEU A 397 6.44 22.69 -1.60
C LEU A 397 7.59 23.71 -1.63
N ILE A 398 8.28 23.78 -2.75
CA ILE A 398 9.20 24.87 -3.05
C ILE A 398 8.80 25.41 -4.42
N VAL A 399 8.59 26.72 -4.53
CA VAL A 399 8.30 27.38 -5.80
C VAL A 399 9.30 28.49 -6.01
N CYS A 400 10.06 28.40 -7.10
CA CYS A 400 11.06 29.38 -7.51
C CYS A 400 10.50 30.23 -8.65
N ASP A 401 10.12 31.47 -8.34
CA ASP A 401 9.51 32.43 -9.25
C ASP A 401 8.34 31.81 -10.06
N ARG A 402 8.44 31.90 -11.40
CA ARG A 402 7.58 31.23 -12.39
C ARG A 402 8.34 30.15 -13.15
N SER A 403 9.53 29.79 -12.66
CA SER A 403 10.50 28.98 -13.39
C SER A 403 10.28 27.49 -13.12
N TRP A 404 10.15 27.11 -11.85
CA TRP A 404 10.00 25.71 -11.46
C TRP A 404 9.37 25.55 -10.08
N ALA A 405 8.85 24.34 -9.81
CA ALA A 405 8.35 23.94 -8.51
C ALA A 405 8.86 22.53 -8.14
N LEU A 406 9.06 22.31 -6.83
CA LEU A 406 9.23 21.00 -6.22
C LEU A 406 8.00 20.72 -5.36
N LEU A 407 7.29 19.64 -5.68
CA LEU A 407 6.15 19.15 -4.92
C LEU A 407 6.55 17.91 -4.12
N GLY A 408 6.28 17.88 -2.82
CA GLY A 408 6.64 16.77 -1.95
C GLY A 408 8.15 16.69 -1.67
N GLY A 409 8.65 15.46 -1.55
CA GLY A 409 10.05 15.20 -1.26
C GLY A 409 10.41 15.42 0.22
N GLN A 410 11.69 15.25 0.53
CA GLN A 410 12.26 15.68 1.79
C GLN A 410 13.24 16.82 1.57
N HIS A 411 13.29 17.74 2.52
CA HIS A 411 14.36 18.72 2.69
C HIS A 411 14.55 18.96 4.19
N PHE A 412 15.66 19.55 4.63
CA PHE A 412 15.96 19.66 6.06
C PHE A 412 14.88 20.39 6.89
N LEU A 413 14.11 21.32 6.29
CA LEU A 413 13.00 21.99 6.99
C LEU A 413 11.80 21.07 7.30
N CYS A 414 11.69 19.89 6.70
CA CYS A 414 10.58 18.95 6.94
C CYS A 414 11.07 17.57 7.41
N ASP A 415 12.36 17.41 7.67
CA ASP A 415 12.92 16.16 8.16
C ASP A 415 12.76 16.05 9.69
N ILE A 416 11.94 15.11 10.14
CA ILE A 416 11.71 14.82 11.56
C ILE A 416 12.52 13.60 12.05
N GLY A 417 13.52 13.14 11.30
CA GLY A 417 14.52 12.20 11.82
C GLY A 417 13.98 10.79 12.10
N GLY A 418 13.29 10.17 11.14
CA GLY A 418 13.03 8.71 11.22
C GLY A 418 11.77 8.19 10.54
N HIS A 419 10.80 9.04 10.19
CA HIS A 419 9.49 8.57 9.70
C HIS A 419 9.10 9.02 8.29
N GLY A 420 9.97 9.77 7.58
CA GLY A 420 9.65 10.32 6.25
C GLY A 420 10.65 10.01 5.14
N ALA A 421 11.66 9.17 5.38
CA ALA A 421 12.86 9.03 4.53
C ALA A 421 12.60 8.68 3.05
N ASN A 422 11.37 8.36 2.67
CA ASN A 422 10.99 7.92 1.34
C ASN A 422 9.81 8.69 0.74
N ASP A 423 9.46 9.88 1.25
CA ASP A 423 8.41 10.68 0.61
C ASP A 423 8.90 11.14 -0.78
N PRO A 424 8.27 10.68 -1.88
CA PRO A 424 8.69 11.08 -3.22
C PRO A 424 8.38 12.56 -3.43
N GLY A 425 9.31 13.24 -4.10
CA GLY A 425 9.15 14.60 -4.62
C GLY A 425 9.02 14.59 -6.13
N LEU A 426 8.33 15.57 -6.68
CA LEU A 426 8.20 15.83 -8.10
C LEU A 426 8.73 17.24 -8.38
N PHE A 427 9.86 17.33 -9.06
CA PHE A 427 10.33 18.56 -9.68
C PHE A 427 9.63 18.76 -11.01
N THR A 428 9.19 19.98 -11.30
CA THR A 428 8.54 20.32 -12.57
C THR A 428 8.84 21.76 -13.01
N THR A 429 9.03 21.95 -14.32
CA THR A 429 9.10 23.29 -14.97
C THR A 429 7.80 23.67 -15.70
N ASP A 430 6.72 22.91 -15.49
CA ASP A 430 5.42 23.21 -16.08
C ASP A 430 4.85 24.51 -15.48
N LYS A 431 4.84 25.56 -16.29
CA LYS A 431 4.37 26.90 -15.91
C LYS A 431 2.94 26.91 -15.38
N LYS A 432 2.06 26.00 -15.86
CA LYS A 432 0.68 25.92 -15.38
C LYS A 432 0.65 25.42 -13.94
N ILE A 433 1.38 24.34 -13.66
CA ILE A 433 1.49 23.77 -12.31
C ILE A 433 2.13 24.80 -11.35
N VAL A 434 3.24 25.43 -11.77
CA VAL A 434 3.92 26.47 -10.99
C VAL A 434 2.99 27.64 -10.65
N ALA A 435 2.23 28.14 -11.64
CA ALA A 435 1.27 29.22 -11.43
C ALA A 435 0.12 28.80 -10.51
N GLU A 436 -0.41 27.59 -10.67
CA GLU A 436 -1.50 27.07 -9.85
C GLU A 436 -1.09 26.91 -8.38
N ILE A 437 0.08 26.34 -8.10
CA ILE A 437 0.60 26.20 -6.73
C ILE A 437 0.79 27.57 -6.09
N SER A 438 1.38 28.50 -6.84
CA SER A 438 1.57 29.88 -6.40
C SER A 438 0.24 30.55 -6.04
N GLN A 439 -0.77 30.36 -6.88
CA GLN A 439 -2.11 30.87 -6.65
C GLN A 439 -2.74 30.24 -5.40
N ARG A 440 -2.69 28.91 -5.27
CA ARG A 440 -3.20 28.17 -4.10
C ARG A 440 -2.58 28.69 -2.80
N PHE A 441 -1.26 28.89 -2.77
CA PHE A 441 -0.56 29.47 -1.63
C PHE A 441 -1.08 30.87 -1.27
N ASN A 442 -1.27 31.73 -2.27
CA ASN A 442 -1.77 33.09 -2.06
C ASN A 442 -3.19 33.09 -1.49
N THR A 443 -4.06 32.23 -2.03
CA THR A 443 -5.47 32.11 -1.62
C THR A 443 -5.66 31.34 -0.31
N ALA A 444 -4.67 30.56 0.13
CA ALA A 444 -4.76 29.78 1.36
C ALA A 444 -5.12 30.68 2.55
N LYS A 445 -6.15 30.32 3.31
CA LYS A 445 -6.55 31.11 4.48
C LYS A 445 -5.48 30.97 5.55
N VAL A 446 -5.04 32.11 6.11
CA VAL A 446 -4.20 32.07 7.31
C VAL A 446 -5.00 31.42 8.41
N SER A 447 -4.42 30.45 9.10
CA SER A 447 -5.03 29.85 10.28
C SER A 447 -5.11 30.93 11.38
N THR A 448 -6.27 31.57 11.44
CA THR A 448 -6.66 32.50 12.50
C THR A 448 -7.78 31.89 13.31
N ARG A 449 -7.93 32.35 14.55
CA ARG A 449 -9.12 32.00 15.33
C ARG A 449 -10.34 32.50 14.56
N ARG A 450 -11.20 31.60 14.08
CA ARG A 450 -12.54 32.01 13.61
C ARG A 450 -13.17 32.76 14.77
N PRO A 451 -13.63 34.02 14.59
CA PRO A 451 -14.45 34.66 15.61
C PRO A 451 -15.60 33.69 15.86
N MET A 452 -15.75 33.24 17.11
CA MET A 452 -16.99 32.56 17.49
C MET A 452 -18.07 33.56 17.16
N LEU A 453 -18.92 33.25 16.18
CA LEU A 453 -20.19 33.92 16.03
C LEU A 453 -20.84 33.78 17.40
N ARG A 454 -20.87 34.88 18.16
CA ARG A 454 -21.69 34.95 19.36
C ARG A 454 -23.07 34.52 18.88
N ALA A 455 -23.58 33.44 19.43
CA ALA A 455 -24.98 33.13 19.27
C ALA A 455 -25.73 34.38 19.76
N GLU A 456 -26.21 35.18 18.82
CA GLU A 456 -27.20 36.19 19.12
C GLU A 456 -28.40 35.38 19.60
N ASN A 457 -28.73 35.56 20.88
CA ASN A 457 -29.90 34.96 21.49
C ASN A 457 -31.12 35.30 20.63
N VAL A 458 -31.69 34.30 19.95
CA VAL A 458 -33.05 34.31 19.40
C VAL A 458 -33.92 33.49 20.32
#